data_AF-A0A7L0HI30-F1
#
_entry.id   AF-A0A7L0HI30-F1
#
_cell.length_a   1.000
_cell.length_b   1.000
_cell.length_c   1.000
_cell.angle_alpha   90.00
_cell.angle_beta   90.00
_cell.angle_gamma   90.00
#
_symmetry.space_group_name_H-M   'P 1'
#
loop_
_entity.id
_entity.type
_entity.pdbx_description
1 polymer ?
#
loop_
_entity_poly.entity_id
_entity_poly.type
_entity_poly.pdbx_seq_one_letter_code
_entity_poly.pdbx_strand_id
1 'polypeptide(L)'
;GWASDGLGAGGKNRRVCHAAARLEMGSLWEEFNRLGTEMIVTKAGRRMFPTFQVKLSGLDPLADYVLLMDFVPLDDKRYRWGWGFSPPPPPPPQIILNSMHRYQPRFHVVFVDPRRDSERFAHQNFKSFSFPETQFMAGTAYQNHRVSWAKV
;
A
#
# COMPACT_ATOMS: atom_id res chain seq x y z
N GLY A 1 15.34 8.09 -2.89
CA GLY A 1 15.45 9.05 -1.78
C GLY A 1 14.95 8.40 -0.49
N TRP A 2 15.45 8.80 0.67
CA TRP A 2 14.96 8.30 1.96
C TRP A 2 13.57 8.90 2.24
N ALA A 3 12.56 8.07 2.47
CA ALA A 3 11.23 8.54 2.84
C ALA A 3 11.28 9.19 4.23
N SER A 4 11.02 10.49 4.31
CA SER A 4 11.04 11.27 5.55
C SER A 4 9.75 11.05 6.34
N ASP A 5 9.91 10.77 7.63
CA ASP A 5 8.83 10.58 8.61
C ASP A 5 8.12 11.91 8.86
N GLY A 6 6.80 11.94 8.69
CA GLY A 6 5.96 13.05 9.13
C GLY A 6 5.91 13.10 10.66
N LEU A 7 6.20 14.29 11.21
CA LEU A 7 6.21 14.63 12.63
C LEU A 7 5.03 14.04 13.42
N GLY A 8 5.37 13.15 14.36
CA GLY A 8 4.44 12.56 15.32
C GLY A 8 5.19 11.68 16.31
N ALA A 9 6.12 12.27 17.08
CA ALA A 9 6.85 11.60 18.16
C ALA A 9 5.94 11.35 19.39
N GLY A 10 4.80 10.67 19.19
CA GLY A 10 4.19 9.86 20.24
C GLY A 10 4.91 8.52 20.23
N GLY A 11 5.52 8.13 21.35
CA GLY A 11 6.46 7.01 21.47
C GLY A 11 6.08 5.76 20.69
N LYS A 12 6.56 5.64 19.45
CA LYS A 12 6.45 4.41 18.67
C LYS A 12 7.18 3.30 19.40
N ASN A 13 6.65 2.09 19.33
CA ASN A 13 7.26 0.94 19.96
C ASN A 13 8.69 0.77 19.42
N ARG A 14 9.65 0.51 20.32
CA ARG A 14 11.07 0.33 19.99
C ARG A 14 11.32 -0.78 18.96
N ARG A 15 10.40 -1.75 18.86
CA ARG A 15 10.45 -2.84 17.87
C ARG A 15 10.19 -2.38 16.43
N VAL A 16 9.53 -1.25 16.23
CA VAL A 16 9.21 -0.72 14.88
C VAL A 16 9.84 0.63 14.58
N CYS A 17 10.34 1.37 15.58
CA CYS A 17 10.85 2.72 15.37
C CYS A 17 12.06 2.76 14.41
N HIS A 18 12.95 1.76 14.50
CA HIS A 18 14.13 1.62 13.65
C HIS A 18 13.86 0.90 12.34
N ALA A 19 12.64 0.39 12.11
CA ALA A 19 12.29 -0.23 10.84
C ALA A 19 12.49 0.77 9.70
N ALA A 20 13.21 0.34 8.67
CA ALA A 20 13.46 1.09 7.46
C ALA A 20 13.17 0.24 6.23
N ALA A 21 12.79 0.91 5.16
CA ALA A 21 12.27 0.30 3.95
C ALA A 21 12.90 0.92 2.71
N ARG A 22 13.27 0.08 1.76
CA ARG A 22 13.75 0.50 0.45
C ARG A 22 12.93 -0.15 -0.65
N LEU A 23 12.39 0.65 -1.55
CA LEU A 23 11.73 0.16 -2.76
C LEU A 23 12.75 -0.51 -3.67
N GLU A 24 12.47 -1.75 -4.08
CA GLU A 24 13.25 -2.44 -5.09
C GLU A 24 12.77 -2.02 -6.49
N MET A 25 13.68 -2.07 -7.49
CA MET A 25 13.41 -1.60 -8.86
C MET A 25 12.95 -0.12 -8.92
N GLY A 26 13.48 0.74 -8.06
CA GLY A 26 13.07 2.15 -7.98
C GLY A 26 13.16 2.91 -9.32
N SER A 27 14.17 2.63 -10.15
CA SER A 27 14.30 3.25 -11.48
C SER A 27 13.14 2.90 -12.42
N LEU A 28 12.63 1.66 -12.36
CA LEU A 28 11.48 1.23 -13.14
C LEU A 28 10.21 1.93 -12.64
N TRP A 29 10.03 2.01 -11.32
CA TRP A 29 8.92 2.76 -10.73
C TRP A 29 8.94 4.23 -11.11
N GLU A 30 10.11 4.88 -11.10
CA GLU A 30 10.28 6.26 -11.55
C GLU A 30 9.92 6.45 -13.02
N GLU A 31 10.25 5.49 -13.89
CA GLU A 31 9.86 5.53 -15.30
C GLU A 31 8.34 5.45 -15.50
N PHE A 32 7.69 4.48 -14.85
CA PHE A 32 6.24 4.37 -14.87
C PHE A 32 5.56 5.61 -14.29
N ASN A 33 6.09 6.16 -13.21
CA ASN A 33 5.59 7.38 -12.60
C ASN A 33 5.66 8.58 -13.57
N ARG A 34 6.77 8.74 -14.31
CA ARG A 34 6.89 9.78 -15.36
C ARG A 34 5.88 9.62 -16.49
N LEU A 35 5.52 8.38 -16.82
CA LEU A 35 4.51 8.07 -17.84
C LEU A 35 3.07 8.18 -17.32
N GLY A 36 2.88 8.33 -16.01
CA GLY A 36 1.58 8.21 -15.35
C GLY A 36 1.20 6.75 -15.17
N THR A 37 1.63 6.15 -14.06
CA THR A 37 1.39 4.74 -13.76
C THR A 37 -0.10 4.41 -13.78
N GLU A 38 -0.48 3.39 -14.55
CA GLU A 38 -1.84 2.84 -14.57
C GLU A 38 -1.83 1.37 -14.11
N MET A 39 -2.82 1.00 -13.30
CA MET A 39 -3.06 -0.37 -12.85
C MET A 39 -4.42 -0.84 -13.30
N ILE A 40 -4.46 -2.03 -13.91
CA ILE A 40 -5.72 -2.62 -14.36
C ILE A 40 -6.42 -3.28 -13.17
N VAL A 41 -7.66 -2.90 -12.89
CA VAL A 41 -8.53 -3.49 -11.87
C VAL A 41 -9.57 -4.36 -12.56
N THR A 42 -9.66 -5.63 -12.17
CA THR A 42 -10.64 -6.59 -12.72
C THR A 42 -11.37 -7.30 -11.58
N LYS A 43 -12.56 -7.84 -11.86
CA LYS A 43 -13.34 -8.63 -10.89
C LYS A 43 -12.62 -9.92 -10.45
N ALA A 44 -11.79 -10.49 -11.32
CA ALA A 44 -10.95 -11.65 -10.99
C ALA A 44 -9.69 -11.25 -10.21
N GLY A 45 -9.38 -9.97 -10.14
CA GLY A 45 -8.10 -9.44 -9.67
C GLY A 45 -7.03 -9.43 -10.76
N ARG A 46 -6.06 -8.55 -10.56
CA ARG A 46 -4.87 -8.49 -11.40
C ARG A 46 -3.68 -8.12 -10.53
N ARG A 47 -2.51 -8.69 -10.86
CA ARG A 47 -1.26 -8.34 -10.18
C ARG A 47 -0.82 -6.95 -10.62
N MET A 48 -0.28 -6.17 -9.68
CA MET A 48 0.34 -4.89 -9.99
C MET A 48 1.53 -5.09 -10.92
N PHE A 49 1.73 -4.14 -11.82
CA PHE A 49 2.98 -4.02 -12.57
C PHE A 49 3.36 -2.54 -12.65
N PRO A 50 4.59 -2.16 -12.27
CA PRO A 50 5.63 -3.02 -11.70
C PRO A 50 5.20 -3.68 -10.37
N THR A 51 5.84 -4.80 -10.02
CA THR A 51 5.54 -5.48 -8.74
C THR A 51 6.04 -4.62 -7.59
N PHE A 52 5.20 -4.39 -6.59
CA PHE A 52 5.60 -3.68 -5.37
C PHE A 52 6.48 -4.59 -4.51
N GLN A 53 7.77 -4.31 -4.46
CA GLN A 53 8.76 -5.09 -3.72
C GLN A 53 9.59 -4.16 -2.84
N VAL A 54 9.78 -4.55 -1.59
CA VAL A 54 10.53 -3.74 -0.61
C VAL A 54 11.55 -4.59 0.12
N LYS A 55 12.70 -4.00 0.42
CA LYS A 55 13.70 -4.55 1.32
C LYS A 55 13.58 -3.88 2.68
N LEU A 56 13.36 -4.68 3.71
CA LEU A 56 13.23 -4.23 5.10
C LEU A 56 14.57 -4.34 5.84
N SER A 57 14.79 -3.43 6.78
CA SER A 57 15.95 -3.41 7.67
C SER A 57 15.60 -2.78 9.01
N GLY A 58 16.44 -2.96 10.03
CA GLY A 58 16.23 -2.38 11.37
C GLY A 58 15.10 -3.02 12.19
N LEU A 59 14.68 -4.23 11.81
CA LEU A 59 13.74 -5.05 12.59
C LEU A 59 14.49 -5.93 13.58
N ASP A 60 13.90 -6.18 14.75
CA ASP A 60 14.41 -7.20 15.67
C ASP A 60 14.12 -8.61 15.12
N PRO A 61 15.14 -9.45 14.84
CA PRO A 61 14.96 -10.78 14.28
C PRO A 61 14.25 -11.77 15.21
N LEU A 62 14.12 -11.47 16.51
CA LEU A 62 13.46 -12.34 17.50
C LEU A 62 11.98 -11.99 17.73
N ALA A 63 11.47 -10.97 17.05
CA ALA A 63 10.10 -10.52 17.20
C ALA A 63 9.24 -10.93 16.00
N ASP A 64 7.95 -11.16 16.25
CA ASP A 64 6.98 -11.45 15.20
C ASP A 64 6.40 -10.15 14.63
N TYR A 65 6.27 -10.12 13.30
CA TYR A 65 5.69 -8.99 12.58
C TYR A 65 4.67 -9.46 11.56
N VAL A 66 3.64 -8.64 11.37
CA VAL A 66 2.71 -8.74 10.25
C VAL A 66 3.01 -7.62 9.27
N LEU A 67 3.06 -7.96 7.99
CA LEU A 67 3.14 -7.00 6.89
C LEU A 67 1.74 -6.81 6.31
N LEU A 68 1.29 -5.56 6.28
CA LEU A 68 0.01 -5.19 5.67
C LEU A 68 0.25 -4.18 4.56
N MET A 69 -0.63 -4.15 3.57
CA MET A 69 -0.63 -3.15 2.51
C MET A 69 -2.05 -2.60 2.36
N ASP A 70 -2.16 -1.28 2.27
CA ASP A 70 -3.40 -0.58 1.95
C ASP A 70 -3.18 0.39 0.78
N PHE A 71 -4.27 1.00 0.31
CA PHE A 71 -4.25 2.01 -0.73
C PHE A 71 -5.07 3.21 -0.27
N VAL A 72 -4.42 4.37 -0.21
CA VAL A 72 -5.07 5.62 0.17
C VAL A 72 -5.50 6.36 -1.10
N PRO A 73 -6.78 6.73 -1.25
CA PRO A 73 -7.22 7.55 -2.37
C PRO A 73 -6.58 8.95 -2.27
N LEU A 74 -6.11 9.47 -3.39
CA LEU A 74 -5.53 10.81 -3.51
C LEU A 74 -6.54 11.83 -4.06
N ASP A 75 -7.77 11.41 -4.31
CA ASP A 75 -8.86 12.24 -4.80
C ASP A 75 -10.04 12.29 -3.83
N ASP A 76 -10.77 13.41 -3.87
CA ASP A 76 -11.82 13.74 -2.89
C ASP A 76 -13.22 13.19 -3.26
N LYS A 77 -13.28 12.21 -4.17
CA LYS A 77 -14.56 11.69 -4.69
C LYS A 77 -15.00 10.44 -3.93
N ARG A 78 -15.69 10.66 -2.80
CA ARG A 78 -16.28 9.62 -1.96
C ARG A 78 -17.69 9.25 -2.44
N TYR A 79 -17.87 8.10 -3.09
CA TYR A 79 -19.20 7.55 -3.35
C TYR A 79 -19.66 6.64 -2.21
N ARG A 80 -20.84 6.91 -1.64
CA ARG A 80 -21.58 5.97 -0.79
C ARG A 80 -22.42 5.07 -1.70
N TRP A 81 -22.23 3.76 -1.62
CA TRP A 81 -23.22 2.83 -2.16
C TRP A 81 -24.37 2.70 -1.16
N GLY A 82 -25.59 3.04 -1.62
CA GLY A 82 -26.82 2.96 -0.86
C GLY A 82 -27.22 1.51 -0.55
N TRP A 83 -27.90 1.34 0.57
CA TRP A 83 -28.31 0.08 1.17
C TRP A 83 -29.31 -0.70 0.33
N GLY A 84 -29.17 -2.03 0.37
CA GLY A 84 -30.25 -2.97 0.14
C GLY A 84 -29.86 -4.07 -0.81
N PHE A 85 -29.14 -5.08 -0.35
CA PHE A 85 -29.27 -6.50 -0.71
C PHE A 85 -28.39 -7.31 0.28
N SER A 86 -28.88 -8.47 0.71
CA SER A 86 -28.15 -9.39 1.58
C SER A 86 -26.73 -9.65 1.02
N PRO A 87 -25.65 -9.58 1.82
CA PRO A 87 -24.31 -9.71 1.27
C PRO A 87 -24.10 -11.14 0.73
N PRO A 88 -23.67 -11.31 -0.53
CA PRO A 88 -23.13 -12.59 -0.99
C PRO A 88 -21.90 -12.97 -0.13
N PRO A 89 -21.46 -14.25 -0.15
CA PRO A 89 -20.26 -14.67 0.58
C PRO A 89 -19.09 -13.73 0.27
N PRO A 90 -18.25 -13.41 1.28
CA PRO A 90 -17.18 -12.46 1.11
C PRO A 90 -16.30 -12.90 -0.07
N PRO A 91 -16.05 -12.03 -1.06
CA PRO A 91 -15.12 -12.36 -2.12
C PRO A 91 -13.73 -12.68 -1.50
N PRO A 92 -12.88 -13.46 -2.19
CA PRO A 92 -11.51 -13.68 -1.75
C PRO A 92 -10.84 -12.33 -1.43
N PRO A 93 -9.89 -12.28 -0.48
CA PRO A 93 -9.30 -11.03 0.00
C PRO A 93 -8.68 -10.28 -1.17
N GLN A 94 -9.43 -9.31 -1.67
CA GLN A 94 -9.12 -8.52 -2.84
C GLN A 94 -9.42 -7.08 -2.51
N ILE A 95 -8.44 -6.24 -2.78
CA ILE A 95 -8.56 -4.81 -2.54
C ILE A 95 -9.41 -4.24 -3.68
N ILE A 96 -10.55 -3.65 -3.32
CA ILE A 96 -11.46 -3.02 -4.26
C ILE A 96 -11.01 -1.57 -4.45
N LEU A 97 -10.68 -1.22 -5.69
CA LEU A 97 -10.30 0.13 -6.09
C LEU A 97 -11.30 0.65 -7.11
N ASN A 98 -11.75 1.88 -6.93
CA ASN A 98 -12.59 2.56 -7.92
C ASN A 98 -11.74 2.92 -9.15
N SER A 99 -12.25 2.57 -10.34
CA SER A 99 -11.64 2.96 -11.61
C SER A 99 -11.59 4.49 -11.76
N MET A 100 -10.62 4.99 -12.52
CA MET A 100 -10.32 6.40 -12.80
C MET A 100 -9.98 7.26 -11.58
N HIS A 101 -9.55 6.63 -10.48
CA HIS A 101 -9.10 7.31 -9.27
C HIS A 101 -7.61 7.07 -9.02
N ARG A 102 -6.95 8.03 -8.36
CA ARG A 102 -5.53 7.95 -8.00
C ARG A 102 -5.37 7.39 -6.60
N TYR A 103 -4.41 6.47 -6.45
CA TYR A 103 -4.12 5.83 -5.17
C TYR A 103 -2.63 5.91 -4.83
N GLN A 104 -2.33 6.05 -3.54
CA GLN A 104 -1.01 5.87 -2.96
C GLN A 104 -0.99 4.53 -2.22
N PRO A 105 -0.21 3.54 -2.69
CA PRO A 105 0.09 2.36 -1.90
C PRO A 105 0.82 2.76 -0.62
N ARG A 106 0.42 2.17 0.51
CA ARG A 106 1.21 2.21 1.74
C ARG A 106 1.38 0.79 2.22
N PHE A 107 2.53 0.53 2.81
CA PHE A 107 2.76 -0.73 3.48
C PHE A 107 3.12 -0.48 4.95
N HIS A 108 2.73 -1.42 5.80
CA HIS A 108 2.78 -1.30 7.24
C HIS A 108 3.55 -2.48 7.81
N VAL A 109 4.53 -2.19 8.65
CA VAL A 109 5.17 -3.19 9.51
C VAL A 109 4.51 -3.09 10.88
N VAL A 110 3.83 -4.15 11.29
CA VAL A 110 3.10 -4.21 12.57
C VAL A 110 3.79 -5.24 13.46
N PHE A 111 4.29 -4.80 14.61
CA PHE A 111 4.79 -5.69 15.66
C PHE A 111 3.62 -6.41 16.32
N VAL A 112 3.74 -7.74 16.41
CA VAL A 112 2.77 -8.59 17.11
C VAL A 112 3.15 -8.63 18.59
N ASP A 113 2.45 -7.84 19.39
CA ASP A 113 2.66 -7.85 20.84
C ASP A 113 1.94 -9.06 21.46
N PRO A 114 2.67 -10.00 22.10
CA PRO A 114 2.09 -11.21 22.67
C PRO A 114 1.22 -10.94 23.91
N ARG A 115 1.20 -9.70 24.44
CA ARG A 115 0.39 -9.33 25.59
C ARG A 115 -1.10 -9.31 25.24
N ARG A 116 -1.93 -9.71 26.21
CA ARG A 116 -3.40 -9.79 26.05
C ARG A 116 -4.08 -8.42 25.87
N ASP A 117 -3.45 -7.34 26.31
CA ASP A 117 -3.97 -5.97 26.24
C ASP A 117 -3.31 -5.14 25.11
N SER A 118 -2.66 -5.81 24.16
CA SER A 118 -1.92 -5.21 23.05
C SER A 118 -2.73 -4.22 22.20
N GLU A 119 -4.05 -4.39 22.12
CA GLU A 119 -4.96 -3.46 21.43
C GLU A 119 -4.84 -2.02 21.94
N ARG A 120 -4.58 -1.83 23.24
CA ARG A 120 -4.40 -0.50 23.85
C ARG A 120 -3.20 0.26 23.27
N PHE A 121 -2.20 -0.48 22.80
CA PHE A 121 -0.95 0.05 22.27
C PHE A 121 -0.84 -0.12 20.74
N ALA A 122 -1.91 -0.53 20.06
CA ALA A 122 -1.91 -0.80 18.62
C ALA A 122 -1.37 0.37 17.80
N HIS A 123 -1.70 1.62 18.17
CA HIS A 123 -1.24 2.84 17.49
C HIS A 123 0.29 3.04 17.54
N GLN A 124 0.97 2.46 18.53
CA GLN A 124 2.42 2.51 18.72
C GLN A 124 3.14 1.32 18.06
N ASN A 125 2.42 0.23 17.80
CA ASN A 125 2.98 -1.06 17.35
C ASN A 125 3.15 -1.16 15.84
N PHE A 126 2.91 -0.11 15.07
CA PHE A 126 3.15 -0.13 13.62
C PHE A 126 3.95 1.05 13.11
N LYS A 127 4.67 0.83 12.01
CA LYS A 127 5.28 1.88 11.18
C LYS A 127 4.79 1.74 9.74
N SER A 128 4.36 2.84 9.15
CA SER A 128 3.92 2.90 7.76
C SER A 128 4.99 3.49 6.87
N PHE A 129 5.03 3.02 5.63
CA PHE A 129 5.93 3.49 4.60
C PHE A 129 5.14 3.72 3.31
N SER A 130 5.50 4.77 2.59
CA SER A 130 4.94 5.10 1.28
C SER A 130 6.04 5.62 0.38
N PHE A 131 5.97 5.23 -0.89
CA PHE A 131 6.89 5.70 -1.93
C PHE A 131 6.08 6.53 -2.94
N PRO A 132 6.30 7.84 -3.06
CA PRO A 132 5.54 8.70 -3.97
C PRO A 132 5.53 8.22 -5.42
N GLU A 133 6.63 7.63 -5.89
CA GLU A 133 6.78 7.06 -7.23
C GLU A 133 5.92 5.82 -7.50
N THR A 134 5.25 5.29 -6.47
CA THR A 134 4.35 4.13 -6.60
C THR A 134 2.88 4.51 -6.73
N GLN A 135 2.57 5.80 -6.80
CA GLN A 135 1.22 6.28 -7.09
C GLN A 135 0.75 5.77 -8.45
N PHE A 136 -0.54 5.44 -8.56
CA PHE A 136 -1.12 4.99 -9.81
C PHE A 136 -2.58 5.42 -9.97
N MET A 137 -3.03 5.46 -11.21
CA MET A 137 -4.44 5.54 -11.56
C MET A 137 -4.99 4.12 -11.77
N ALA A 138 -6.08 3.78 -11.08
CA ALA A 138 -6.81 2.55 -11.34
C ALA A 138 -7.59 2.68 -12.65
N GLY A 139 -7.52 1.70 -13.54
CA GLY A 139 -8.30 1.66 -14.79
C GLY A 139 -8.81 0.25 -15.08
N THR A 140 -9.79 0.10 -15.97
CA THR A 140 -10.23 -1.23 -16.46
C THR A 140 -9.46 -1.68 -17.69
N ALA A 141 -8.78 -0.75 -18.36
CA ALA A 141 -7.84 -0.97 -19.46
C ALA A 141 -6.80 0.16 -19.45
N TYR A 142 -5.63 -0.07 -20.05
CA TYR A 142 -4.64 1.00 -20.22
C TYR A 142 -5.18 2.07 -21.16
N GLN A 143 -5.16 3.33 -20.72
CA GLN A 143 -5.48 4.49 -21.54
C GLN A 143 -4.22 5.03 -22.19
N ASN A 144 -3.11 5.08 -21.44
CA ASN A 144 -1.83 5.48 -22.00
C ASN A 144 -1.17 4.33 -22.77
N HIS A 145 -1.16 4.42 -24.10
CA HIS A 145 -0.42 3.49 -24.98
C HIS A 145 1.05 3.36 -24.58
N ARG A 146 1.62 4.36 -23.91
CA ARG A 146 3.00 4.30 -23.42
C ARG A 146 3.22 3.36 -22.24
N VAL A 147 2.25 3.30 -21.35
CA VAL A 147 2.25 2.35 -20.23
C VAL A 147 2.04 0.93 -20.76
N SER A 148 1.19 0.75 -21.78
CA SER A 148 0.97 -0.56 -22.40
C SER A 148 2.24 -1.17 -22.99
N TRP A 149 3.05 -0.40 -23.74
CA TRP A 149 4.29 -0.94 -24.34
C TRP A 149 5.38 -1.22 -23.30
N ALA A 150 5.45 -0.45 -22.22
CA ALA A 150 6.46 -0.65 -21.18
C ALA A 150 6.22 -1.90 -20.31
N LYS A 151 5.05 -2.53 -20.44
CA LYS A 151 4.66 -3.76 -19.73
C LYS A 151 4.82 -5.04 -20.56
N VAL A 152 5.12 -4.93 -21.85
CA VAL A 152 5.29 -6.06 -22.79
C VAL A 152 6.73 -6.53 -22.79
#